data_AF-A0A924ZJE8-F1
#
_entry.id   AF-A0A924ZJE8-F1
#
_cell.length_a   1.000
_cell.length_b   1.000
_cell.length_c   1.000
_cell.angle_alpha   90.00
_cell.angle_beta   90.00
_cell.angle_gamma   90.00
#
_symmetry.space_group_name_H-M   'P 1'
#
loop_
_entity.id
_entity.type
_entity.pdbx_description
1 polymer ?
#
loop_
_entity_poly.entity_id
_entity_poly.type
_entity_poly.pdbx_seq_one_letter_code
_entity_poly.pdbx_strand_id
1 'polypeptide(L)'
;MLSHAGQAYAARDATHVKEIAEAERHIMTDLAGQLRHSGIAVPAVSVGSTPTVWLADSFDGVTELRPGNAVFMDLTQVSLGVALRQNLALSVLAMVVSVNDRFAIIDAGSKLLSSDVGPHGSNRLTGYGVACLMDDPAAEMPVVNLSEQHVFLAHGGNVPRIGSRVRIWPNHACPVVNLADHLAV
;
A
#
# COMPACT_ATOMS: atom_id res chain seq x y z
N MET A 1 16.17 -7.72 20.16
CA MET A 1 16.66 -6.95 18.98
C MET A 1 15.52 -6.76 18.01
N LEU A 2 15.56 -5.69 17.21
CA LEU A 2 14.51 -5.34 16.26
C LEU A 2 15.11 -4.87 14.93
N SER A 3 14.52 -5.31 13.82
CA SER A 3 14.75 -4.80 12.47
C SER A 3 13.42 -4.45 11.80
N HIS A 4 13.47 -3.52 10.85
CA HIS A 4 12.39 -3.24 9.91
C HIS A 4 12.98 -3.08 8.51
N ALA A 5 12.80 -4.09 7.66
CA ALA A 5 13.25 -4.08 6.27
C ALA A 5 12.37 -3.21 5.34
N GLY A 6 12.26 -1.91 5.63
CA GLY A 6 11.48 -0.95 4.85
C GLY A 6 11.94 -0.81 3.39
N GLN A 7 13.19 -1.16 3.07
CA GLN A 7 13.68 -1.20 1.70
C GLN A 7 12.94 -2.20 0.80
N ALA A 8 12.19 -3.16 1.38
CA ALA A 8 11.33 -4.07 0.62
C ALA A 8 10.25 -3.35 -0.20
N TYR A 9 9.84 -2.14 0.20
CA TYR A 9 8.91 -1.32 -0.58
C TYR A 9 9.50 -0.80 -1.90
N ALA A 10 10.83 -0.75 -2.02
CA ALA A 10 11.54 -0.42 -3.25
C ALA A 10 11.95 -1.67 -4.07
N ALA A 11 11.45 -2.86 -3.70
CA ALA A 11 11.77 -4.09 -4.40
C ALA A 11 11.23 -4.08 -5.84
N ARG A 12 11.87 -4.87 -6.70
CA ARG A 12 11.58 -4.93 -8.15
C ARG A 12 10.47 -5.91 -8.48
N ASP A 13 10.16 -6.83 -7.59
CA ASP A 13 9.15 -7.88 -7.74
C ASP A 13 9.09 -8.67 -6.43
N ALA A 14 8.18 -9.64 -6.38
CA ALA A 14 8.01 -10.54 -5.25
C ALA A 14 9.28 -11.33 -4.92
N THR A 15 10.07 -11.74 -5.92
CA THR A 15 11.33 -12.47 -5.71
C THR A 15 12.34 -11.61 -4.95
N HIS A 16 12.51 -10.35 -5.34
CA HIS A 16 13.40 -9.43 -4.63
C HIS A 16 12.90 -9.15 -3.21
N VAL A 17 11.58 -9.13 -2.95
CA VAL A 17 11.05 -9.05 -1.58
C VAL A 17 11.45 -10.26 -0.75
N LYS A 18 11.39 -11.48 -1.31
CA LYS A 18 11.83 -12.72 -0.64
C LYS A 18 13.31 -12.68 -0.27
N GLU A 19 14.15 -12.21 -1.19
CA GLU A 19 15.59 -12.02 -0.95
C GLU A 19 15.83 -11.07 0.23
N ILE A 20 15.10 -9.95 0.29
CA ILE A 20 15.19 -8.98 1.38
C ILE A 20 14.70 -9.58 2.70
N ALA A 21 13.61 -10.35 2.68
CA ALA A 21 13.06 -11.01 3.86
C ALA A 21 14.03 -12.04 4.45
N GLU A 22 14.65 -12.87 3.60
CA GLU A 22 15.64 -13.84 4.04
C GLU A 22 16.92 -13.17 4.55
N ALA A 23 17.38 -12.11 3.89
CA ALA A 23 18.52 -11.32 4.37
C ALA A 23 18.24 -10.69 5.74
N GLU A 24 17.04 -10.12 5.96
CA GLU A 24 16.62 -9.58 7.26
C GLU A 24 16.64 -10.68 8.33
N ARG A 25 16.05 -11.84 8.04
CA ARG A 25 16.01 -12.98 8.96
C ARG A 25 17.41 -13.43 9.33
N HIS A 26 18.24 -13.75 8.33
CA HIS A 26 19.60 -14.27 8.51
C HIS A 26 20.48 -13.34 9.34
N ILE A 27 20.52 -12.05 8.99
CA ILE A 27 21.32 -11.05 9.73
C ILE A 27 20.90 -11.00 11.20
N MET A 28 19.59 -10.99 11.46
CA MET A 28 19.05 -10.87 12.80
C MET A 28 19.27 -12.13 13.64
N THR A 29 19.12 -13.32 13.06
CA THR A 29 19.33 -14.59 13.77
C THR A 29 20.81 -14.85 14.04
N ASP A 30 21.68 -14.52 13.10
CA ASP A 30 23.13 -14.69 13.26
C ASP A 30 23.68 -13.77 14.34
N LEU A 31 23.30 -12.48 14.31
CA LEU A 31 23.69 -11.54 15.35
C LEU A 31 23.16 -11.97 16.72
N ALA A 32 21.93 -12.48 16.79
CA ALA A 32 21.38 -13.01 18.03
C ALA A 32 22.20 -14.20 18.56
N GLY A 33 22.62 -15.10 17.67
CA GLY A 33 23.50 -16.22 17.99
C GLY A 33 24.85 -15.77 18.53
N GLN A 34 25.51 -14.81 17.87
CA GLN A 34 26.80 -14.26 18.28
C GLN A 34 26.73 -13.57 19.65
N LEU A 35 25.68 -12.78 19.89
CA LEU A 35 25.45 -12.13 21.18
C LEU A 35 25.24 -13.17 22.29
N ARG A 36 24.41 -14.18 22.06
CA ARG A 36 24.17 -15.28 23.02
C ARG A 36 25.46 -16.06 23.31
N HIS A 37 26.26 -16.37 22.29
CA HIS A 37 27.56 -17.02 22.45
C HIS A 37 28.53 -16.18 23.30
N SER A 38 28.41 -14.86 23.23
CA SER A 38 29.20 -13.90 24.02
C SER A 38 28.63 -13.67 25.43
N GLY A 39 27.63 -14.44 25.86
CA GLY A 39 26.98 -14.32 27.17
C GLY A 39 25.96 -13.18 27.29
N ILE A 40 25.60 -12.52 26.18
CA ILE A 40 24.62 -11.43 26.15
C ILE A 40 23.23 -12.04 25.88
N ALA A 41 22.30 -11.84 26.82
CA ALA A 41 20.94 -12.33 26.67
C ALA A 41 20.19 -11.61 25.52
N VAL A 42 19.63 -12.40 24.60
CA VAL A 42 18.75 -11.90 23.52
C VAL A 42 17.37 -12.55 23.67
N PRO A 43 16.44 -11.93 24.42
CA PRO A 43 15.15 -12.54 24.74
C PRO A 43 14.19 -12.58 23.54
N ALA A 44 14.38 -11.68 22.56
CA ALA A 44 13.55 -11.61 21.38
C ALA A 44 14.35 -11.17 20.14
N VAL A 45 13.95 -11.71 18.99
CA VAL A 45 14.37 -11.31 17.65
C VAL A 45 13.12 -10.92 16.90
N SER A 46 12.98 -9.61 16.66
CA SER A 46 11.79 -9.00 16.07
C SER A 46 12.12 -8.47 14.69
N VAL A 47 11.33 -8.85 13.68
CA VAL A 47 11.56 -8.43 12.28
C VAL A 47 10.24 -8.06 11.62
N GLY A 48 10.36 -7.43 10.45
CA GLY A 48 9.28 -7.46 9.48
C GLY A 48 8.80 -6.10 9.02
N SER A 49 8.26 -6.16 7.81
CA SER A 49 7.40 -5.19 7.15
C SER A 49 6.27 -6.00 6.52
N THR A 50 5.16 -5.38 6.13
CA THR A 50 4.09 -6.11 5.39
C THR A 50 4.63 -6.94 4.22
N PRO A 51 5.44 -6.39 3.28
CA PRO A 51 5.93 -7.18 2.16
C PRO A 51 6.84 -8.35 2.59
N THR A 52 7.78 -8.13 3.53
CA THR A 52 8.69 -9.21 3.96
C THR A 52 7.96 -10.31 4.71
N VAL A 53 6.99 -9.96 5.58
CA VAL A 53 6.22 -10.95 6.34
C VAL A 53 5.31 -11.78 5.43
N TRP A 54 4.73 -11.20 4.39
CA TRP A 54 3.83 -11.94 3.51
C TRP A 54 4.52 -12.90 2.55
N LEU A 55 5.77 -12.60 2.16
CA LEU A 55 6.48 -13.36 1.14
C LEU A 55 7.64 -14.21 1.67
N ALA A 56 8.05 -14.05 2.94
CA ALA A 56 9.11 -14.85 3.54
C ALA A 56 8.82 -16.36 3.45
N ASP A 57 9.86 -17.15 3.17
CA ASP A 57 9.76 -18.61 3.11
C ASP A 57 9.92 -19.27 4.49
N SER A 58 10.57 -18.60 5.46
CA SER A 58 10.75 -19.08 6.84
C SER A 58 10.86 -17.92 7.84
N PHE A 59 10.57 -18.21 9.11
CA PHE A 59 10.79 -17.33 10.25
C PHE A 59 11.62 -18.01 11.34
N ASP A 60 12.37 -19.05 11.02
CA ASP A 60 13.19 -19.78 12.00
C ASP A 60 14.16 -18.83 12.72
N GLY A 61 14.16 -18.89 14.05
CA GLY A 61 14.97 -18.04 14.93
C GLY A 61 14.38 -16.65 15.22
N VAL A 62 13.31 -16.24 14.54
CA VAL A 62 12.52 -15.03 14.82
C VAL A 62 11.47 -15.34 15.87
N THR A 63 11.24 -14.41 16.80
CA THR A 63 10.26 -14.56 17.89
C THR A 63 9.06 -13.63 17.77
N GLU A 64 9.15 -12.58 16.95
CA GLU A 64 8.08 -11.60 16.74
C GLU A 64 8.09 -11.07 15.30
N LEU A 65 6.90 -10.94 14.72
CA LEU A 65 6.68 -10.34 13.39
C LEU A 65 5.92 -9.02 13.55
N ARG A 66 6.32 -7.98 12.81
CA ARG A 66 5.74 -6.63 12.94
C ARG A 66 5.20 -6.06 11.60
N PRO A 67 4.28 -6.75 10.90
CA PRO A 67 3.56 -6.14 9.79
C PRO A 67 2.55 -5.10 10.32
N GLY A 68 2.22 -4.09 9.50
CA GLY A 68 1.28 -3.04 9.90
C GLY A 68 0.24 -2.76 8.80
N ASN A 69 0.72 -2.35 7.63
CA ASN A 69 -0.12 -2.07 6.45
C ASN A 69 -1.01 -3.26 6.03
N ALA A 70 -0.65 -4.48 6.44
CA ALA A 70 -1.33 -5.72 6.11
C ALA A 70 -2.83 -5.77 6.45
N VAL A 71 -3.30 -4.97 7.42
CA VAL A 71 -4.72 -4.92 7.78
C VAL A 71 -5.60 -4.36 6.65
N PHE A 72 -5.04 -3.48 5.82
CA PHE A 72 -5.76 -2.89 4.69
C PHE A 72 -5.23 -3.33 3.34
N MET A 73 -3.92 -3.59 3.25
CA MET A 73 -3.16 -3.59 2.00
C MET A 73 -3.37 -2.28 1.23
N ASP A 74 -2.71 -2.14 0.08
CA ASP A 74 -2.92 -1.02 -0.85
C ASP A 74 -2.35 -1.35 -2.22
N LEU A 75 -2.45 -0.42 -3.18
CA LEU A 75 -1.90 -0.64 -4.51
C LEU A 75 -0.38 -0.82 -4.50
N THR A 76 0.33 -0.36 -3.47
CA THR A 76 1.76 -0.66 -3.31
C THR A 76 1.98 -2.16 -3.10
N GLN A 77 1.23 -2.79 -2.19
CA GLN A 77 1.30 -4.24 -1.98
C GLN A 77 0.90 -5.02 -3.24
N VAL A 78 -0.11 -4.54 -3.98
CA VAL A 78 -0.49 -5.14 -5.26
C VAL A 78 0.64 -5.03 -6.28
N SER A 79 1.29 -3.88 -6.39
CA SER A 79 2.40 -3.66 -7.33
C SER A 79 3.62 -4.53 -7.04
N LEU A 80 3.83 -4.92 -5.77
CA LEU A 80 4.91 -5.80 -5.32
C LEU A 80 4.57 -7.28 -5.48
N GLY A 81 3.33 -7.63 -5.85
CA GLY A 81 2.86 -9.01 -5.90
C GLY A 81 2.61 -9.63 -4.51
N VAL A 82 2.50 -8.80 -3.47
CA VAL A 82 2.21 -9.21 -2.09
C VAL A 82 0.72 -9.48 -1.91
N ALA A 83 -0.13 -8.74 -2.62
CA ALA A 83 -1.59 -8.81 -2.53
C ALA A 83 -2.23 -8.80 -3.92
N LEU A 84 -3.44 -9.37 -4.02
CA LEU A 84 -4.31 -9.18 -5.17
C LEU A 84 -5.24 -7.99 -4.91
N ARG A 85 -5.83 -7.42 -5.97
CA ARG A 85 -6.77 -6.29 -5.85
C ARG A 85 -7.95 -6.58 -4.92
N GLN A 86 -8.44 -7.82 -4.92
CA GLN A 86 -9.52 -8.27 -4.04
C GLN A 86 -9.14 -8.35 -2.55
N ASN A 87 -7.84 -8.26 -2.22
CA ASN A 87 -7.37 -8.21 -0.83
C ASN A 87 -7.35 -6.80 -0.26
N LEU A 88 -7.58 -5.76 -1.08
CA LEU A 88 -7.62 -4.38 -0.62
C LEU A 88 -8.90 -4.13 0.18
N ALA A 89 -8.74 -3.88 1.48
CA ALA A 89 -9.87 -3.63 2.38
C ALA A 89 -10.18 -2.12 2.53
N LEU A 90 -9.22 -1.24 2.23
CA LEU A 90 -9.42 0.21 2.29
C LEU A 90 -9.77 0.79 0.92
N SER A 91 -10.75 1.68 0.91
CA SER A 91 -11.03 2.56 -0.22
C SER A 91 -11.69 3.85 0.23
N VAL A 92 -11.59 4.90 -0.59
CA VAL A 92 -12.28 6.18 -0.39
C VAL A 92 -13.53 6.21 -1.25
N LEU A 93 -14.67 6.53 -0.65
CA LEU A 93 -15.93 6.76 -1.36
C LEU A 93 -16.04 8.25 -1.71
N ALA A 94 -16.39 8.54 -2.97
CA ALA A 94 -16.57 9.91 -3.46
C ALA A 94 -17.68 9.96 -4.53
N MET A 95 -18.09 11.15 -4.91
CA MET A 95 -19.10 11.44 -5.93
C MET A 95 -18.50 12.22 -7.10
N VAL A 96 -18.89 11.88 -8.32
CA VAL A 96 -18.59 12.67 -9.51
C VAL A 96 -19.36 13.99 -9.47
N VAL A 97 -18.63 15.11 -9.44
CA VAL A 97 -19.20 16.47 -9.38
C VAL A 97 -19.10 17.23 -10.69
N SER A 98 -18.20 16.84 -11.60
CA SER A 98 -18.05 17.45 -12.91
C SER A 98 -17.41 16.48 -13.89
N VAL A 99 -17.65 16.67 -15.19
CA VAL A 99 -17.08 15.84 -16.26
C VAL A 99 -16.77 16.71 -17.47
N ASN A 100 -15.63 16.47 -18.10
CA ASN A 100 -15.25 17.03 -19.39
C ASN A 100 -14.79 15.91 -20.34
N ASP A 101 -14.29 16.27 -21.53
CA ASP A 101 -13.90 15.32 -22.57
C ASP A 101 -12.79 14.31 -22.17
N ARG A 102 -12.05 14.59 -21.09
CA ARG A 102 -10.90 13.77 -20.65
C ARG A 102 -11.03 13.26 -19.21
N PHE A 103 -11.68 14.03 -18.34
CA PHE A 103 -11.65 13.80 -16.90
C PHE A 103 -13.04 13.84 -16.27
N ALA A 104 -13.27 12.89 -15.37
CA ALA A 104 -14.29 13.01 -14.35
C ALA A 104 -13.65 13.62 -13.09
N ILE A 105 -14.30 14.61 -12.52
CA ILE A 105 -13.88 15.30 -11.30
C ILE A 105 -14.76 14.82 -10.15
N ILE A 106 -14.14 14.43 -9.04
CA ILE A 106 -14.84 13.94 -7.86
C ILE A 106 -14.57 14.82 -6.64
N ASP A 107 -15.44 14.76 -5.64
CA ASP A 107 -15.37 15.50 -4.36
C ASP A 107 -14.41 14.87 -3.33
N ALA A 108 -13.28 14.37 -3.79
CA ALA A 108 -12.17 13.92 -2.96
C ALA A 108 -10.87 14.56 -3.46
N GLY A 109 -9.97 14.94 -2.57
CA GLY A 109 -8.67 15.52 -2.93
C GLY A 109 -7.55 15.02 -2.03
N SER A 110 -6.43 15.74 -2.01
CA SER A 110 -5.27 15.37 -1.20
C SER A 110 -5.55 15.33 0.31
N LYS A 111 -6.59 16.03 0.79
CA LYS A 111 -7.03 15.94 2.19
C LYS A 111 -7.77 14.63 2.55
N LEU A 112 -8.05 13.78 1.57
CA LEU A 112 -8.58 12.43 1.80
C LEU A 112 -7.63 11.35 1.27
N LEU A 113 -7.01 11.54 0.10
CA LEU A 113 -6.15 10.54 -0.54
C LEU A 113 -4.66 10.69 -0.21
N SER A 114 -4.26 11.76 0.49
CA SER A 114 -2.87 12.24 0.53
C SER A 114 -2.34 12.66 -0.85
N SER A 115 -1.05 12.99 -0.94
CA SER A 115 -0.33 13.21 -2.20
C SER A 115 0.70 12.12 -2.49
N ASP A 116 0.59 10.96 -1.83
CA ASP A 116 1.52 9.85 -1.92
C ASP A 116 1.39 9.12 -3.28
N VAL A 117 2.48 9.08 -4.04
CA VAL A 117 2.58 8.43 -5.36
C VAL A 117 3.14 7.01 -5.27
N GLY A 118 3.28 6.47 -4.06
CA GLY A 118 3.92 5.19 -3.77
C GLY A 118 5.36 5.35 -3.26
N PRO A 119 6.07 4.22 -3.05
CA PRO A 119 7.41 4.20 -2.50
C PRO A 119 8.39 5.06 -3.29
N HIS A 120 9.11 5.94 -2.59
CA HIS A 120 10.13 6.80 -3.20
C HIS A 120 11.15 5.96 -3.98
N GLY A 121 11.32 6.26 -5.27
CA GLY A 121 12.24 5.54 -6.16
C GLY A 121 11.62 4.38 -6.94
N SER A 122 10.33 4.08 -6.76
CA SER A 122 9.56 3.12 -7.55
C SER A 122 8.66 3.83 -8.57
N ASN A 123 8.79 3.51 -9.86
CA ASN A 123 7.90 4.01 -10.92
C ASN A 123 6.76 3.02 -11.23
N ARG A 124 6.46 2.08 -10.34
CA ARG A 124 5.46 1.01 -10.57
C ARG A 124 4.03 1.51 -10.51
N LEU A 125 3.80 2.52 -9.67
CA LEU A 125 2.53 3.19 -9.54
C LEU A 125 2.64 4.54 -10.24
N THR A 126 1.62 4.87 -11.03
CA THR A 126 1.48 6.18 -11.66
C THR A 126 0.22 6.84 -11.14
N GLY A 127 0.30 8.14 -10.86
CA GLY A 127 -0.81 8.88 -10.26
C GLY A 127 -0.99 8.60 -8.76
N TYR A 128 -2.20 8.85 -8.26
CA TYR A 128 -2.50 8.90 -6.82
C TYR A 128 -3.50 7.83 -6.37
N GLY A 129 -3.67 6.78 -7.17
CA GLY A 129 -4.60 5.69 -6.92
C GLY A 129 -5.40 5.33 -8.16
N VAL A 130 -6.34 4.40 -7.98
CA VAL A 130 -7.22 3.92 -9.05
C VAL A 130 -8.65 3.97 -8.55
N ALA A 131 -9.56 4.55 -9.34
CA ALA A 131 -10.97 4.59 -9.04
C ALA A 131 -11.76 3.59 -9.90
N CYS A 132 -12.93 3.17 -9.43
CA CYS A 132 -13.96 2.54 -10.26
C CYS A 132 -15.33 3.08 -9.87
N LEU A 133 -16.33 2.88 -10.73
CA LEU A 133 -17.71 3.13 -10.34
C LEU A 133 -18.18 2.05 -9.37
N MET A 134 -19.11 2.40 -8.47
CA MET A 134 -19.67 1.43 -7.51
C MET A 134 -20.52 0.35 -8.20
N ASP A 135 -21.18 0.69 -9.31
CA ASP A 135 -22.00 -0.20 -10.13
C ASP A 135 -21.21 -0.89 -11.27
N ASP A 136 -19.99 -0.43 -11.55
CA ASP A 136 -19.06 -1.07 -12.49
C ASP A 136 -17.63 -1.06 -11.96
N PRO A 137 -17.27 -2.05 -11.11
CA PRO A 137 -15.92 -2.16 -10.56
C PRO A 137 -14.84 -2.52 -11.58
N ALA A 138 -15.21 -2.96 -12.79
CA ALA A 138 -14.26 -3.33 -13.83
C ALA A 138 -13.78 -2.12 -14.65
N ALA A 139 -14.57 -1.05 -14.69
CA ALA A 139 -14.21 0.21 -15.33
C ALA A 139 -13.27 1.04 -14.44
N GLU A 140 -11.98 0.69 -14.46
CA GLU A 140 -10.96 1.43 -13.74
C GLU A 140 -10.62 2.78 -14.39
N MET A 141 -10.45 3.79 -13.55
CA MET A 141 -10.05 5.15 -13.94
C MET A 141 -8.88 5.59 -13.07
N PRO A 142 -7.68 5.78 -13.63
CA PRO A 142 -6.52 6.27 -12.90
C PRO A 142 -6.75 7.66 -12.32
N VAL A 143 -6.28 7.89 -11.09
CA VAL A 143 -6.23 9.22 -10.47
C VAL A 143 -4.99 9.95 -10.99
N VAL A 144 -5.15 10.81 -11.98
CA VAL A 144 -4.01 11.44 -12.68
C VAL A 144 -3.58 12.78 -12.10
N ASN A 145 -4.46 13.44 -11.33
CA ASN A 145 -4.13 14.71 -10.69
C ASN A 145 -4.99 14.94 -9.44
N LEU A 146 -4.50 15.79 -8.54
CA LEU A 146 -5.13 16.17 -7.28
C LEU A 146 -5.09 17.69 -7.10
N SER A 147 -6.18 18.22 -6.56
CA SER A 147 -6.19 19.44 -5.77
C SER A 147 -6.47 19.09 -4.31
N GLU A 148 -6.61 20.10 -3.45
CA GLU A 148 -6.94 19.88 -2.05
C GLU A 148 -8.26 19.12 -1.85
N GLN A 149 -9.26 19.41 -2.68
CA GLN A 149 -10.65 18.93 -2.53
C GLN A 149 -11.18 18.16 -3.74
N HIS A 150 -10.42 18.07 -4.83
CA HIS A 150 -10.86 17.41 -6.05
C HIS A 150 -9.77 16.54 -6.67
N VAL A 151 -10.21 15.45 -7.30
CA VAL A 151 -9.42 14.44 -8.00
C VAL A 151 -9.81 14.47 -9.47
N PHE A 152 -8.84 14.25 -10.34
CA PHE A 152 -9.04 14.11 -11.78
C PHE A 152 -8.89 12.63 -12.16
N LEU A 153 -10.00 12.01 -12.55
CA LEU A 153 -10.05 10.62 -13.02
C LEU A 153 -9.97 10.58 -14.54
N ALA A 154 -8.99 9.87 -15.09
CA ALA A 154 -8.92 9.64 -16.53
C ALA A 154 -9.95 8.57 -16.93
N HIS A 155 -11.08 8.98 -17.52
CA HIS A 155 -12.19 8.07 -17.80
C HIS A 155 -12.03 7.25 -19.09
N GLY A 156 -11.05 7.56 -19.95
CA GLY A 156 -10.71 6.74 -21.12
C GLY A 156 -11.87 6.51 -22.11
N GLY A 157 -12.82 7.45 -22.19
CA GLY A 157 -14.05 7.31 -22.98
C GLY A 157 -15.25 6.70 -22.23
N ASN A 158 -15.04 6.08 -21.07
CA ASN A 158 -16.11 5.57 -20.20
C ASN A 158 -16.63 6.69 -19.28
N VAL A 159 -17.31 7.67 -19.88
CA VAL A 159 -17.75 8.90 -19.21
C VAL A 159 -18.80 8.58 -18.12
N PRO A 160 -18.48 8.77 -16.82
CA PRO A 160 -19.46 8.56 -15.75
C PRO A 160 -20.47 9.71 -15.71
N ARG A 161 -21.64 9.47 -15.10
CA ARG A 161 -22.63 10.54 -14.86
C ARG A 161 -22.21 11.38 -13.65
N ILE A 162 -22.49 12.68 -13.71
CA ILE A 162 -22.46 13.53 -12.51
C ILE A 162 -23.45 12.95 -11.48
N GLY A 163 -23.03 12.87 -10.23
CA GLY A 163 -23.76 12.22 -9.14
C GLY A 163 -23.45 10.73 -8.96
N SER A 164 -22.73 10.09 -9.89
CA SER A 164 -22.29 8.70 -9.72
C SER A 164 -21.31 8.59 -8.54
N ARG A 165 -21.41 7.50 -7.79
CA ARG A 165 -20.47 7.18 -6.70
C ARG A 165 -19.31 6.37 -7.23
N VAL A 166 -18.12 6.76 -6.83
CA VAL A 166 -16.87 6.06 -7.14
C VAL A 166 -16.21 5.56 -5.88
N ARG A 167 -15.41 4.52 -6.03
CA ARG A 167 -14.52 3.99 -5.00
C ARG A 167 -13.08 4.16 -5.48
N ILE A 168 -12.21 4.71 -4.64
CA ILE A 168 -10.78 4.88 -4.95
C ILE A 168 -9.97 3.97 -4.05
N TRP A 169 -9.13 3.13 -4.64
CA TRP A 169 -8.08 2.41 -3.94
C TRP A 169 -6.82 3.28 -3.90
N PRO A 170 -6.27 3.57 -2.71
CA PRO A 170 -5.10 4.42 -2.60
C PRO A 170 -3.81 3.66 -2.90
N ASN A 171 -2.77 4.41 -3.28
CA ASN A 171 -1.41 3.87 -3.41
C ASN A 171 -0.87 3.37 -2.07
N HIS A 172 -1.16 4.11 -1.00
CA HIS A 172 -0.64 3.86 0.34
C HIS A 172 -1.75 4.07 1.37
N ALA A 173 -2.11 3.01 2.09
CA ALA A 173 -3.25 3.06 3.03
C ALA A 173 -2.96 3.92 4.28
N CYS A 174 -1.73 3.88 4.80
CA CYS A 174 -1.38 4.52 6.07
C CYS A 174 -1.67 6.04 6.12
N PRO A 175 -1.23 6.86 5.14
CA PRO A 175 -1.53 8.28 5.15
C PRO A 175 -3.02 8.57 4.92
N VAL A 176 -3.72 7.75 4.15
CA VAL A 176 -5.17 7.91 3.91
C VAL A 176 -5.96 7.71 5.19
N VAL A 177 -5.65 6.65 5.96
CA VAL A 177 -6.28 6.41 7.26
C VAL A 177 -6.00 7.55 8.23
N ASN A 178 -4.78 8.09 8.23
CA ASN A 178 -4.41 9.21 9.09
C ASN A 178 -5.19 10.51 8.80
N LEU A 179 -5.78 10.66 7.62
CA LEU A 179 -6.53 11.84 7.21
C LEU A 179 -8.03 11.76 7.55
N ALA A 180 -8.49 10.64 8.11
CA ALA A 180 -9.89 10.43 8.48
C ALA A 180 -10.04 10.22 9.99
N ASP A 181 -11.04 10.88 10.59
CA ASP A 181 -11.37 10.69 12.01
C ASP A 181 -11.98 9.31 12.29
N HIS A 182 -12.69 8.76 11.31
CA HIS A 182 -13.42 7.50 11.40
C HIS A 182 -13.36 6.70 10.09
N LEU A 183 -13.43 5.38 10.21
CA LEU A 183 -13.58 4.45 9.09
C LEU A 183 -14.99 3.87 9.10
N ALA A 184 -15.64 3.85 7.94
CA ALA A 184 -16.89 3.12 7.75
C ALA A 184 -16.59 1.65 7.43
N VAL A 185 -17.26 0.71 8.12
CA VAL A 185 -17.09 -0.74 7.98
C VAL A 185 -18.43 -1.38 7.65
#